data_AF-A0A026VT65-F1
#
_entry.id   AF-A0A026VT65-F1
#
_cell.length_a   1.000
_cell.length_b   1.000
_cell.length_c   1.000
_cell.angle_alpha   90.00
_cell.angle_beta   90.00
_cell.angle_gamma   90.00
#
_symmetry.space_group_name_H-M   'P 1'
#
loop_
_entity.id
_entity.type
_entity.pdbx_description
1 polymer ?
#
loop_
_entity_poly.entity_id
_entity_poly.type
_entity_poly.pdbx_seq_one_letter_code
_entity_poly.pdbx_strand_id
1 'polypeptide(L)'
;MANPPHYIAHRKSWNSWNTSNIQDGNRPAETAIEDMFIRQFMRGTWHNLFASEVIIKRQHNIIRISGIITRVLIPSKIYFLTGYTEELLSYWLQCPIKLELVTTDSKKDTVFKYI
;
A
#
# COMPACT_ATOMS: atom_id res chain seq x y z
N MET A 1 15.83 -1.41 2.25
CA MET A 1 15.35 -2.34 3.30
C MET A 1 16.52 -2.81 4.14
N ALA A 2 16.42 -2.76 5.46
CA ALA A 2 17.50 -3.14 6.37
C ALA A 2 17.59 -4.65 6.69
N ASN A 3 16.50 -5.39 6.47
CA ASN A 3 16.38 -6.80 6.84
C ASN A 3 16.19 -7.69 5.59
N PRO A 4 16.99 -8.76 5.41
CA PRO A 4 16.83 -9.73 4.32
C PRO A 4 15.54 -10.57 4.39
N PRO A 5 15.18 -11.30 3.32
CA PRO A 5 13.91 -12.04 3.21
C PRO A 5 13.70 -13.12 4.27
N HIS A 6 14.75 -13.80 4.72
CA HIS A 6 14.64 -14.86 5.75
C HIS A 6 14.23 -14.33 7.14
N TYR A 7 14.14 -13.00 7.34
CA TYR A 7 13.59 -12.40 8.55
C TYR A 7 12.09 -12.06 8.47
N ILE A 8 11.40 -12.44 7.38
CA ILE A 8 9.94 -12.39 7.33
C ILE A 8 9.39 -13.32 8.43
N ALA A 9 8.34 -12.87 9.13
CA ALA A 9 7.77 -13.47 10.34
C ALA A 9 8.66 -13.47 11.61
N HIS A 10 9.91 -12.97 11.54
CA HIS A 10 10.78 -12.82 12.72
C HIS A 10 10.99 -11.37 13.13
N ARG A 11 11.44 -10.52 12.19
CA ARG A 11 11.70 -9.07 12.41
C ARG A 11 10.87 -8.20 11.50
N LYS A 12 10.33 -8.79 10.42
CA LYS A 12 9.46 -8.13 9.45
C LYS A 12 8.15 -8.90 9.37
N SER A 13 7.09 -8.17 9.08
CA SER A 13 5.79 -8.75 8.77
C SER A 13 5.52 -8.74 7.26
N TRP A 14 4.27 -8.95 6.87
CA TRP A 14 3.80 -8.95 5.49
C TRP A 14 3.28 -7.57 5.08
N ASN A 15 3.50 -7.25 3.79
CA ASN A 15 3.03 -5.99 3.19
C ASN A 15 1.60 -6.09 2.62
N SER A 16 1.04 -7.30 2.58
CA SER A 16 -0.35 -7.56 2.21
C SER A 16 -0.96 -8.48 3.26
N TRP A 17 -2.14 -8.12 3.75
CA TRP A 17 -2.90 -8.89 4.71
C TRP A 17 -4.25 -9.25 4.09
N ASN A 18 -4.51 -10.55 3.95
CA ASN A 18 -5.74 -11.13 3.40
C ASN A 18 -5.94 -12.55 3.96
N THR A 19 -7.08 -13.16 3.63
CA THR A 19 -7.43 -14.52 4.02
C THR A 19 -7.23 -15.53 2.88
N SER A 20 -6.53 -15.16 1.80
CA SER A 20 -6.49 -15.98 0.58
C SER A 20 -5.46 -17.12 0.64
N ASN A 21 -4.39 -16.93 1.41
CA ASN A 21 -3.29 -17.90 1.55
C ASN A 21 -3.39 -18.76 2.82
N ILE A 22 -4.49 -18.67 3.57
CA ILE A 22 -4.75 -19.60 4.68
C ILE A 22 -5.13 -20.98 4.11
N GLN A 23 -5.09 -22.01 4.95
CA GLN A 23 -5.63 -23.32 4.56
C GLN A 23 -7.10 -23.16 4.15
N ASP A 24 -7.46 -23.65 2.97
CA ASP A 24 -8.78 -23.50 2.35
C ASP A 24 -9.19 -22.04 2.07
N GLY A 25 -8.20 -21.14 1.95
CA GLY A 25 -8.37 -19.75 1.56
C GLY A 25 -8.89 -19.58 0.14
N ASN A 26 -9.67 -18.53 -0.09
CA ASN A 26 -10.33 -18.31 -1.37
C ASN A 26 -9.48 -17.45 -2.32
N ARG A 27 -9.51 -17.78 -3.62
CA ARG A 27 -8.95 -16.96 -4.73
C ARG A 27 -7.50 -16.43 -4.51
N PRO A 28 -6.51 -17.28 -4.15
CA PRO A 28 -5.13 -16.82 -3.88
C PRO A 28 -4.46 -16.17 -5.10
N ALA A 29 -4.65 -16.74 -6.30
CA ALA A 29 -4.05 -16.21 -7.53
C ALA A 29 -4.60 -14.84 -7.91
N GLU A 30 -5.92 -14.66 -7.86
CA GLU A 30 -6.59 -13.40 -8.22
C GLU A 30 -6.20 -12.29 -7.24
N THR A 31 -6.20 -12.59 -5.94
CA THR A 31 -5.77 -11.67 -4.88
C THR A 31 -4.33 -11.18 -5.11
N ALA A 32 -3.44 -12.06 -5.55
CA ALA A 32 -2.05 -11.70 -5.83
C ALA A 32 -1.92 -10.78 -7.05
N ILE A 33 -2.69 -11.03 -8.11
CA ILE A 33 -2.71 -10.19 -9.32
C ILE A 33 -3.26 -8.80 -8.98
N GLU A 34 -4.36 -8.72 -8.23
CA GLU A 34 -4.92 -7.46 -7.75
C GLU A 34 -3.90 -6.67 -6.91
N ASP A 35 -3.16 -7.34 -6.01
CA ASP A 35 -2.13 -6.70 -5.19
C ASP A 35 -0.98 -6.15 -6.03
N MET A 36 -0.53 -6.90 -7.03
CA MET A 36 0.49 -6.43 -7.96
C MET A 36 -0.01 -5.22 -8.75
N PHE A 37 -1.24 -5.27 -9.24
CA PHE A 37 -1.84 -4.15 -9.96
C PHE A 37 -1.93 -2.90 -9.09
N ILE A 38 -2.47 -3.00 -7.88
CA ILE A 38 -2.56 -1.88 -6.93
C ILE A 38 -1.17 -1.27 -6.68
N ARG A 39 -0.14 -2.10 -6.47
CA ARG A 39 1.23 -1.61 -6.23
C ARG A 39 1.78 -0.84 -7.43
N GLN A 40 1.56 -1.31 -8.65
CA GLN A 40 2.02 -0.63 -9.85
C GLN A 40 1.24 0.65 -10.13
N PHE A 41 -0.08 0.61 -9.93
CA PHE A 41 -0.93 1.79 -10.02
C PHE A 41 -0.47 2.87 -9.02
N MET A 42 -0.27 2.50 -7.76
CA MET A 42 0.21 3.43 -6.74
C MET A 42 1.60 3.98 -7.07
N ARG A 43 2.51 3.17 -7.60
CA ARG A 43 3.84 3.62 -8.01
C ARG A 43 3.79 4.63 -9.17
N GLY A 44 2.88 4.45 -10.12
CA GLY A 44 2.67 5.37 -11.23
C GLY A 44 1.98 6.66 -10.82
N THR A 45 0.82 6.55 -10.15
CA THR A 45 -0.02 7.70 -9.77
C THR A 45 0.64 8.54 -8.67
N TRP A 46 1.25 7.91 -7.67
CA TRP A 46 1.90 8.60 -6.53
C TRP A 46 3.42 8.68 -6.71
N HIS A 47 3.82 9.20 -7.88
CA HIS A 47 5.21 9.18 -8.33
C HIS A 47 6.18 9.86 -7.33
N ASN A 48 7.12 9.08 -6.81
CA ASN A 48 8.18 9.50 -5.87
C ASN A 48 7.68 10.10 -4.54
N LEU A 49 6.39 10.00 -4.21
CA LEU A 49 5.81 10.55 -2.97
C LEU A 49 5.91 9.59 -1.78
N PHE A 50 5.86 8.29 -2.03
CA PHE A 50 5.95 7.30 -0.96
C PHE A 50 7.38 7.25 -0.37
N ALA A 51 7.45 7.36 0.96
CA ALA A 51 8.66 7.17 1.76
C ALA A 51 8.80 5.73 2.28
N SER A 52 7.71 4.95 2.25
CA SER A 52 7.64 3.54 2.64
C SER A 52 7.11 2.68 1.49
N GLU A 53 7.14 1.36 1.67
CA GLU A 53 6.36 0.47 0.81
C GLU A 53 4.86 0.65 1.07
N VAL A 54 4.06 0.32 0.05
CA VAL A 54 2.60 0.31 0.14
C VAL A 54 2.14 -0.91 0.91
N ILE A 55 1.31 -0.71 1.93
CA ILE A 55 0.69 -1.78 2.72
C ILE A 55 -0.75 -1.94 2.28
N ILE A 56 -1.15 -3.18 1.97
CA ILE A 56 -2.52 -3.51 1.54
C ILE A 56 -3.17 -4.33 2.65
N LYS A 57 -4.36 -3.92 3.09
CA LYS A 57 -5.15 -4.66 4.08
C LYS A 57 -6.52 -4.94 3.47
N ARG A 58 -6.88 -6.22 3.33
CA ARG A 58 -8.23 -6.63 2.94
C ARG A 58 -9.01 -7.01 4.18
N GLN A 59 -10.13 -6.34 4.41
CA GLN A 59 -11.06 -6.64 5.50
C GLN A 59 -12.45 -6.82 4.89
N HIS A 60 -12.91 -8.07 4.82
CA HIS A 60 -14.12 -8.41 4.07
C HIS A 60 -14.04 -7.84 2.64
N ASN A 61 -15.05 -7.10 2.18
CA ASN A 61 -15.08 -6.48 0.86
C ASN A 61 -14.32 -5.13 0.77
N ILE A 62 -13.73 -4.63 1.86
CA ILE A 62 -13.02 -3.35 1.86
C ILE A 62 -11.51 -3.57 1.68
N ILE A 63 -10.92 -2.84 0.75
CA ILE A 63 -9.46 -2.78 0.57
C ILE A 63 -8.95 -1.45 1.13
N ARG A 64 -8.11 -1.53 2.16
CA ARG A 64 -7.41 -0.37 2.73
C ARG A 64 -5.98 -0.34 2.22
N ILE A 65 -5.61 0.75 1.57
CA ILE A 65 -4.26 1.00 1.05
C ILE A 65 -3.60 2.01 2.00
N SER A 66 -2.58 1.56 2.71
CA SER A 66 -1.87 2.39 3.70
C SER A 66 -0.43 2.66 3.28
N GLY A 67 0.11 3.81 3.70
CA GLY A 67 1.56 4.04 3.66
C GLY A 67 1.97 5.46 4.04
N ILE A 68 3.28 5.68 4.05
CA ILE A 68 3.89 6.94 4.48
C ILE A 68 4.28 7.74 3.24
N ILE A 69 3.85 9.00 3.18
CA ILE A 69 4.12 9.94 2.09
C ILE A 69 4.94 11.14 2.56
N THR A 70 5.75 11.70 1.68
CA THR A 70 6.48 12.96 1.92
C THR A 70 5.64 14.19 1.60
N ARG A 71 5.81 15.28 2.36
CA ARG A 71 5.10 16.56 2.17
C ARG A 71 5.66 17.43 1.04
N VAL A 72 5.85 16.86 -0.15
CA VAL A 72 6.37 17.60 -1.33
C VAL A 72 5.28 18.36 -2.08
N LEU A 73 4.04 17.87 -2.03
CA LEU A 73 2.90 18.47 -2.72
C LEU A 73 1.98 19.25 -1.78
N ILE A 74 1.30 20.23 -2.35
CA ILE A 74 0.24 21.01 -1.68
C ILE A 74 -0.90 20.07 -1.28
N PRO A 75 -1.51 20.23 -0.08
CA PRO A 75 -2.58 19.36 0.40
C PRO A 75 -3.73 19.14 -0.59
N SER A 76 -4.15 20.16 -1.33
CA SER A 76 -5.24 20.05 -2.31
C SER A 76 -4.97 19.01 -3.40
N LYS A 77 -3.71 18.89 -3.86
CA LYS A 77 -3.32 17.85 -4.83
C LYS A 77 -3.33 16.46 -4.22
N ILE A 78 -2.95 16.35 -2.94
CA ILE A 78 -2.99 15.08 -2.20
C ILE A 78 -4.44 14.63 -2.04
N TYR A 79 -5.34 15.50 -1.61
CA TYR A 79 -6.77 15.17 -1.50
C TYR A 79 -7.39 14.81 -2.84
N PHE A 80 -7.03 15.52 -3.92
CA PHE A 80 -7.44 15.16 -5.27
C PHE A 80 -6.97 13.75 -5.65
N LEU A 81 -5.68 13.44 -5.48
CA LEU A 81 -5.12 12.12 -5.78
C LEU A 81 -5.75 11.02 -4.91
N THR A 82 -6.06 11.32 -3.65
CA THR A 82 -6.78 10.40 -2.76
C THR A 82 -8.16 10.07 -3.33
N GLY A 83 -8.98 11.08 -3.65
CA GLY A 83 -10.31 10.86 -4.24
C GLY A 83 -10.24 10.14 -5.59
N TYR A 84 -9.32 10.55 -6.47
CA TYR A 84 -9.08 9.88 -7.75
C TYR A 84 -8.73 8.40 -7.58
N THR A 85 -7.84 8.09 -6.63
CA THR A 85 -7.40 6.71 -6.36
C THR A 85 -8.53 5.87 -5.77
N GLU A 86 -9.27 6.40 -4.79
CA GLU A 86 -10.38 5.71 -4.15
C GLU A 86 -11.49 5.39 -5.17
N GLU A 87 -11.90 6.38 -5.97
CA GLU A 87 -12.98 6.19 -6.96
C GLU A 87 -12.56 5.26 -8.10
N LEU A 88 -11.41 5.51 -8.76
CA LEU A 88 -11.00 4.73 -9.92
C LEU A 88 -10.81 3.25 -9.58
N LEU A 89 -10.11 2.98 -8.48
CA LEU A 89 -9.87 1.60 -8.07
C LEU A 89 -11.17 0.95 -7.57
N SER A 90 -12.10 1.71 -6.98
CA SER A 90 -13.39 1.19 -6.53
C SER A 90 -14.23 0.70 -7.71
N TYR A 91 -14.29 1.49 -8.80
CA TYR A 91 -14.93 1.07 -10.05
C TYR A 91 -14.20 -0.08 -10.74
N TRP A 92 -12.88 -0.14 -10.68
CA TRP A 92 -12.12 -1.23 -11.32
C TRP A 92 -12.26 -2.56 -10.59
N LEU A 93 -12.09 -2.57 -9.26
CA LEU A 93 -12.12 -3.78 -8.43
C LEU A 93 -13.53 -4.12 -7.91
N GLN A 94 -14.52 -3.28 -8.20
CA GLN A 94 -15.92 -3.46 -7.79
C GLN A 94 -16.07 -3.61 -6.26
N CYS A 95 -15.24 -2.88 -5.51
CA CYS A 95 -15.19 -2.96 -4.06
C CYS A 95 -14.82 -1.60 -3.45
N PRO A 96 -15.30 -1.28 -2.23
CA PRO A 96 -14.95 -0.04 -1.55
C PRO A 96 -13.46 0.02 -1.19
N ILE A 97 -12.83 1.14 -1.54
CA ILE A 97 -11.40 1.38 -1.31
C ILE A 97 -11.20 2.58 -0.41
N LYS A 98 -10.30 2.43 0.56
CA LYS A 98 -9.92 3.49 1.48
C LYS A 98 -8.41 3.71 1.48
N LEU A 99 -7.98 4.95 1.27
CA LEU A 99 -6.60 5.35 1.39
C LEU A 99 -6.30 5.84 2.81
N GLU A 100 -5.30 5.25 3.46
CA GLU A 100 -4.84 5.59 4.81
C GLU A 100 -3.40 6.14 4.73
N LEU A 101 -3.26 7.46 4.59
CA LEU A 101 -1.95 8.10 4.42
C LEU A 101 -1.46 8.75 5.72
N VAL A 102 -0.17 8.57 5.99
CA VAL A 102 0.56 9.31 7.04
C VAL A 102 1.62 10.17 6.37
N THR A 103 1.74 11.42 6.80
CA THR A 103 2.72 12.36 6.21
C THR A 103 3.98 12.44 7.06
N THR A 104 5.14 12.45 6.40
CA THR A 104 6.46 12.73 6.99
C THR A 104 7.10 13.92 6.30
N ASP A 105 7.99 14.62 7.00
CA ASP A 105 8.67 15.80 6.45
C ASP A 105 9.76 15.38 5.45
N SER A 106 10.60 14.41 5.84
CA SER A 106 11.69 13.91 5.01
C SER A 106 11.68 12.39 4.84
N LYS A 107 12.21 11.90 3.70
CA LYS A 107 12.51 10.47 3.54
C LYS A 107 13.60 9.98 4.51
N LYS A 108 14.37 10.90 5.10
CA LYS A 108 15.37 10.58 6.12
C LYS A 108 14.73 10.06 7.41
N ASP A 109 13.50 10.48 7.70
CA ASP A 109 12.79 10.10 8.93
C ASP A 109 12.42 8.60 8.95
N THR A 110 12.35 7.97 7.77
CA THR A 110 12.09 6.52 7.64
C THR A 110 13.38 5.69 7.54
N VAL A 111 14.56 6.31 7.69
CA VAL A 111 15.85 5.61 7.63
C VAL A 111 16.14 4.92 8.96
N PHE A 112 16.25 3.59 8.92
CA PHE A 112 16.58 2.79 10.09
C PHE A 112 18.09 2.64 10.33
N LYS A 113 18.87 2.47 9.26
CA LYS A 113 20.34 2.30 9.33
C LYS A 113 21.02 2.79 8.06
N TYR A 114 22.24 3.30 8.20
CA TYR A 114 23.17 3.56 7.10
C TYR A 114 24.09 2.34 6.95
N ILE A 115 24.26 1.86 5.72
CA ILE A 115 25.11 0.71 5.36
C ILE A 115 26.22 1.23 4.47
#